data_AF-A0A0D7W103-F1
#
_entry.id   AF-A0A0D7W103-F1
#
_cell.length_a   1.000
_cell.length_b   1.000
_cell.length_c   1.000
_cell.angle_alpha   90.00
_cell.angle_beta   90.00
_cell.angle_gamma   90.00
#
_symmetry.space_group_name_H-M   'P 1'
#
loop_
_entity.id
_entity.type
_entity.pdbx_description
1 polymer ?
#
loop_
_entity_poly.entity_id
_entity_poly.type
_entity_poly.pdbx_seq_one_letter_code
_entity_poly.pdbx_strand_id
1 'polypeptide(L)'
;MNKLKQANLYRSELIPVSGKLVERYNKGLVKLGFTETKLKTFSIDGIGWSPEIAEEKNDLNYLNNGEANPHGILISPQQKGKPVYLPFHTFDREVMKHVFKVHGDKIKDITRDSALCLDFDQGIDAFYEPLDVLKYNKIKVHFHFVDDLNKIQNEQLELVEIFKRDNNFIDESIHKQLLASAKAYGDLRNRNLNLHVLEHQTNSFYTRAFGGVYVLRDFISPIVIFEDEKWHKEAIKDTNYDVLIYHIKQPELMDKLRDHMIIECNLEEVVKTKRYERIKLFEMAQLLKGTQHPLYDILTNSILTKSYLNKLTIDDRKRLMSVERYLEKLEVSNQFKRADIVDDALFEALHKPHSSLQASHQDLIWQLLVNVAPKDVLFWYWYDKPAFYKAFETWDDSFKDWVIETISNNIE
;
A
#
# COMPACT_ATOMS: atom_id res chain seq x y z
N MET A 1 0.02 18.06 -8.61
CA MET A 1 -1.08 17.27 -7.99
C MET A 1 -2.50 17.65 -8.41
N ASN A 2 -2.83 18.90 -8.71
CA ASN A 2 -4.21 19.31 -9.05
C ASN A 2 -4.83 18.54 -10.24
N LYS A 3 -4.06 18.26 -11.30
CA LYS A 3 -4.55 17.48 -12.45
C LYS A 3 -5.01 16.06 -12.05
N LEU A 4 -4.26 15.35 -11.20
CA LEU A 4 -4.65 14.03 -10.68
C LEU A 4 -5.92 14.11 -9.82
N LYS A 5 -6.08 15.16 -9.02
CA LYS A 5 -7.30 15.40 -8.21
C LYS A 5 -8.51 15.58 -9.12
N GLN A 6 -8.39 16.40 -10.16
CA GLN A 6 -9.46 16.65 -11.14
C GLN A 6 -9.85 15.37 -11.90
N ALA A 7 -8.88 14.49 -12.17
CA ALA A 7 -9.11 13.19 -12.81
C ALA A 7 -9.58 12.08 -11.86
N ASN A 8 -9.83 12.38 -10.56
CA ASN A 8 -10.15 11.39 -9.52
C ASN A 8 -9.07 10.29 -9.32
N LEU A 9 -7.83 10.57 -9.71
CA LEU A 9 -6.66 9.66 -9.58
C LEU A 9 -5.82 9.94 -8.32
N TYR A 10 -6.25 10.86 -7.47
CA TYR A 10 -5.54 11.20 -6.24
C TYR A 10 -6.44 11.12 -5.01
N ARG A 11 -6.25 10.05 -4.22
CA ARG A 11 -6.88 9.87 -2.90
C ARG A 11 -8.40 10.13 -2.89
N SER A 12 -9.09 9.74 -3.97
CA SER A 12 -10.49 10.07 -4.25
C SER A 12 -11.51 9.35 -3.37
N GLU A 13 -11.11 8.27 -2.69
CA GLU A 13 -12.02 7.44 -1.89
C GLU A 13 -11.91 7.66 -0.38
N LEU A 14 -11.16 8.68 0.05
CA LEU A 14 -11.07 9.02 1.47
C LEU A 14 -12.45 9.40 2.04
N ILE A 15 -12.66 9.07 3.30
CA ILE A 15 -13.89 9.35 4.04
C ILE A 15 -13.72 10.69 4.75
N PRO A 16 -14.57 11.70 4.49
CA PRO A 16 -14.50 12.97 5.20
C PRO A 16 -14.94 12.79 6.66
N VAL A 17 -14.16 13.39 7.56
CA VAL A 17 -14.35 13.38 9.02
C VAL A 17 -14.57 14.80 9.50
N SER A 18 -15.64 15.02 10.26
CA SER A 18 -15.99 16.33 10.83
C SER A 18 -16.86 16.19 12.08
N GLY A 19 -16.97 17.28 12.85
CA GLY A 19 -17.83 17.34 14.04
C GLY A 19 -17.45 16.29 15.08
N LYS A 20 -18.44 15.56 15.63
CA LYS A 20 -18.24 14.54 16.67
C LYS A 20 -17.30 13.41 16.27
N LEU A 21 -17.13 13.14 14.97
CA LEU A 21 -16.21 12.09 14.51
C LEU A 21 -14.74 12.46 14.75
N VAL A 22 -14.42 13.76 14.75
CA VAL A 22 -13.08 14.26 15.10
C VAL A 22 -12.75 13.94 16.55
N GLU A 23 -13.68 14.21 17.47
CA GLU A 23 -13.52 13.88 18.89
C GLU A 23 -13.30 12.38 19.09
N ARG A 24 -14.08 11.54 18.40
CA ARG A 24 -13.91 10.08 18.46
C ARG A 24 -12.56 9.63 17.94
N TYR A 25 -12.12 10.19 16.82
CA TYR A 25 -10.82 9.89 16.24
C TYR A 25 -9.68 10.30 17.18
N ASN A 26 -9.75 11.51 17.78
CA ASN A 26 -8.79 12.00 18.76
C ASN A 26 -8.72 11.11 20.00
N LYS A 27 -9.87 10.66 20.53
CA LYS A 27 -9.86 9.68 21.62
C LYS A 27 -9.16 8.36 21.21
N GLY A 28 -9.32 7.93 19.96
CA GLY A 28 -8.59 6.78 19.40
C GLY A 28 -7.08 7.01 19.35
N LEU A 29 -6.64 8.17 18.87
CA LEU A 29 -5.23 8.56 18.88
C LEU A 29 -4.65 8.49 20.30
N VAL A 30 -5.33 9.09 21.28
CA VAL A 30 -4.88 9.09 22.68
C VAL A 30 -4.83 7.68 23.26
N LYS A 31 -5.82 6.82 22.98
CA LYS A 31 -5.85 5.42 23.45
C LYS A 31 -4.63 4.63 22.93
N LEU A 32 -4.19 4.93 21.72
CA LEU A 32 -3.02 4.31 21.07
C LEU A 32 -1.68 4.98 21.45
N GLY A 33 -1.69 5.98 22.33
CA GLY A 33 -0.49 6.68 22.79
C GLY A 33 -0.05 7.84 21.90
N PHE A 34 -0.86 8.26 20.92
CA PHE A 34 -0.58 9.38 20.04
C PHE A 34 -1.17 10.70 20.56
N THR A 35 -0.64 11.81 20.07
CA THR A 35 -1.19 13.15 20.34
C THR A 35 -2.43 13.41 19.49
N GLU A 36 -3.39 14.17 20.02
CA GLU A 36 -4.58 14.60 19.27
C GLU A 36 -4.20 15.44 18.03
N THR A 37 -5.04 15.40 16.99
CA THR A 37 -4.99 16.37 15.89
C THR A 37 -5.72 17.65 16.28
N LYS A 38 -5.22 18.79 15.80
CA LYS A 38 -5.88 20.10 15.95
C LYS A 38 -6.83 20.40 14.78
N LEU A 39 -6.87 19.54 13.77
CA LEU A 39 -7.72 19.71 12.59
C LEU A 39 -9.19 19.52 12.96
N LYS A 40 -10.03 20.44 12.50
CA LYS A 40 -11.50 20.36 12.68
C LYS A 40 -12.19 19.50 11.62
N THR A 41 -11.51 19.28 10.51
CA THR A 41 -11.98 18.48 9.37
C THR A 41 -10.76 17.86 8.67
N PHE A 42 -10.85 16.59 8.34
CA PHE A 42 -9.82 15.85 7.61
C PHE A 42 -10.46 14.64 6.92
N SER A 43 -9.70 13.85 6.18
CA SER A 43 -10.20 12.65 5.53
C SER A 43 -9.38 11.43 5.92
N ILE A 44 -10.02 10.28 6.10
CA ILE A 44 -9.34 9.02 6.46
C ILE A 44 -9.53 7.94 5.42
N ASP A 45 -8.59 7.00 5.37
CA ASP A 45 -8.65 5.83 4.51
C ASP A 45 -9.29 4.60 5.21
N GLY A 46 -9.17 3.42 4.60
CA GLY A 46 -9.74 2.18 5.13
C GLY A 46 -9.20 1.75 6.50
N ILE A 47 -7.95 2.04 6.85
CA ILE A 47 -7.36 1.71 8.16
C ILE A 47 -7.51 2.85 9.19
N GLY A 48 -7.87 4.03 8.71
CA GLY A 48 -8.04 5.23 9.54
C GLY A 48 -6.88 6.22 9.42
N TRP A 49 -5.97 6.04 8.45
CA TRP A 49 -4.88 6.96 8.19
C TRP A 49 -5.39 8.20 7.43
N SER A 50 -4.92 9.39 7.82
CA SER A 50 -5.25 10.67 7.17
C SER A 50 -4.00 11.34 6.62
N PRO A 51 -4.00 11.74 5.33
CA PRO A 51 -2.92 12.52 4.78
C PRO A 51 -2.79 13.91 5.39
N GLU A 52 -3.90 14.54 5.78
CA GLU A 52 -3.90 15.88 6.37
C GLU A 52 -3.29 15.85 7.79
N ILE A 53 -3.58 14.80 8.56
CA ILE A 53 -2.96 14.61 9.89
C ILE A 53 -1.47 14.26 9.75
N ALA A 54 -1.10 13.43 8.76
CA ALA A 54 0.29 13.13 8.47
C ALA A 54 1.10 14.40 8.13
N GLU A 55 0.51 15.32 7.36
CA GLU A 55 1.09 16.63 7.06
C GLU A 55 1.18 17.52 8.30
N GLU A 56 0.11 17.60 9.12
CA GLU A 56 0.09 18.35 10.38
C GLU A 56 1.20 17.89 11.34
N LYS A 57 1.39 16.58 11.48
CA LYS A 57 2.36 15.97 12.39
C LYS A 57 3.76 15.88 11.79
N ASN A 58 3.92 16.18 10.50
CA ASN A 58 5.16 15.95 9.73
C ASN A 58 5.66 14.49 9.87
N ASP A 59 4.72 13.55 9.89
CA ASP A 59 4.97 12.12 10.05
C ASP A 59 3.97 11.31 9.20
N LEU A 60 4.50 10.65 8.16
CA LEU A 60 3.70 9.80 7.28
C LEU A 60 3.14 8.56 8.00
N ASN A 61 3.82 8.07 9.03
CA ASN A 61 3.48 6.84 9.75
C ASN A 61 2.96 7.15 11.16
N TYR A 62 2.28 8.29 11.37
CA TYR A 62 1.85 8.75 12.69
C TYR A 62 0.90 7.78 13.45
N LEU A 63 0.37 6.76 12.79
CA LEU A 63 -0.43 5.69 13.41
C LEU A 63 0.42 4.49 13.87
N ASN A 64 1.75 4.57 13.77
CA ASN A 64 2.64 3.49 14.13
C ASN A 64 3.55 3.96 15.27
N ASN A 65 3.60 3.17 16.36
CA ASN A 65 4.58 3.37 17.41
C ASN A 65 5.87 2.64 16.99
N GLY A 66 6.67 3.30 16.13
CA GLY A 66 7.84 2.68 15.50
C GLY A 66 7.48 1.86 14.26
N GLU A 67 8.37 0.94 13.88
CA GLU A 67 8.26 0.19 12.62
C GLU A 67 7.63 -1.20 12.76
N ALA A 68 7.54 -1.75 13.98
CA ALA A 68 7.13 -3.15 14.17
C ALA A 68 5.61 -3.35 14.22
N ASN A 69 4.86 -2.43 14.83
CA ASN A 69 3.44 -2.62 15.14
C ASN A 69 2.61 -1.45 14.58
N PRO A 70 1.96 -1.65 13.42
CA PRO A 70 1.04 -0.65 12.89
C PRO A 70 -0.27 -0.64 13.68
N HIS A 71 -0.95 0.50 13.72
CA HIS A 71 -2.27 0.60 14.34
C HIS A 71 -3.31 1.12 13.34
N GLY A 72 -4.57 0.85 13.65
CA GLY A 72 -5.72 1.35 12.89
C GLY A 72 -6.74 2.01 13.80
N ILE A 73 -7.52 2.93 13.26
CA ILE A 73 -8.63 3.58 13.95
C ILE A 73 -9.89 3.47 13.09
N LEU A 74 -10.87 2.73 13.59
CA LEU A 74 -12.18 2.58 12.98
C LEU A 74 -13.19 3.49 13.69
N ILE A 75 -13.73 4.46 12.95
CA ILE A 75 -14.75 5.41 13.44
C ILE A 75 -16.05 5.35 12.64
N SER A 76 -16.09 4.60 11.54
CA SER A 76 -17.25 4.50 10.66
C SER A 76 -17.31 3.16 9.94
N PRO A 77 -18.51 2.59 9.72
CA PRO A 77 -18.67 1.40 8.86
C PRO A 77 -18.33 1.68 7.39
N GLN A 78 -18.26 2.96 6.99
CA GLN A 78 -17.89 3.35 5.62
C GLN A 78 -16.44 3.00 5.28
N GLN A 79 -15.58 2.73 6.28
CA GLN A 79 -14.20 2.25 6.08
C GLN A 79 -14.17 0.83 5.46
N LYS A 80 -15.29 0.09 5.51
CA LYS A 80 -15.41 -1.21 4.87
C LYS A 80 -15.19 -1.10 3.35
N GLY A 81 -14.20 -1.83 2.85
CA GLY A 81 -13.88 -1.91 1.42
C GLY A 81 -13.16 -0.67 0.87
N LYS A 82 -12.84 0.31 1.71
CA LYS A 82 -12.05 1.47 1.29
C LYS A 82 -10.59 1.12 1.10
N PRO A 83 -9.90 1.77 0.15
CA PRO A 83 -8.48 1.56 -0.04
C PRO A 83 -7.71 1.98 1.20
N VAL A 84 -6.68 1.20 1.54
CA VAL A 84 -5.62 1.61 2.46
C VAL A 84 -4.53 2.25 1.59
N TYR A 85 -4.35 3.57 1.68
CA TYR A 85 -3.48 4.28 0.73
C TYR A 85 -2.00 4.12 1.07
N LEU A 86 -1.68 4.06 2.35
CA LEU A 86 -0.30 3.93 2.84
C LEU A 86 -0.20 2.75 3.82
N PRO A 87 -0.44 1.50 3.37
CA PRO A 87 -0.33 0.34 4.24
C PRO A 87 1.14 0.18 4.65
N PHE A 88 1.48 -0.03 5.91
CA PHE A 88 2.89 -0.16 6.31
C PHE A 88 3.49 -1.47 5.78
N HIS A 89 2.68 -2.54 5.82
CA HIS A 89 2.94 -3.83 5.20
C HIS A 89 1.94 -4.12 4.07
N THR A 90 2.34 -4.81 3.01
CA THR A 90 1.41 -5.13 1.90
C THR A 90 0.20 -5.94 2.33
N PHE A 91 0.33 -6.78 3.37
CA PHE A 91 -0.78 -7.57 3.91
C PHE A 91 -1.79 -6.75 4.71
N ASP A 92 -1.50 -5.50 5.11
CA ASP A 92 -2.45 -4.69 5.91
C ASP A 92 -3.80 -4.53 5.20
N ARG A 93 -3.77 -4.44 3.86
CA ARG A 93 -4.98 -4.41 3.01
C ARG A 93 -5.85 -5.64 3.20
N GLU A 94 -5.24 -6.82 3.19
CA GLU A 94 -5.92 -8.11 3.33
C GLU A 94 -6.39 -8.34 4.77
N VAL A 95 -5.59 -7.92 5.74
CA VAL A 95 -5.98 -7.93 7.16
C VAL A 95 -7.23 -7.08 7.38
N MET A 96 -7.28 -5.86 6.81
CA MET A 96 -8.47 -5.00 6.90
C MET A 96 -9.70 -5.60 6.23
N LYS A 97 -9.54 -6.25 5.06
CA LYS A 97 -10.64 -7.01 4.43
C LYS A 97 -11.13 -8.14 5.35
N HIS A 98 -10.22 -8.86 6.00
CA HIS A 98 -10.54 -9.93 6.93
C HIS A 98 -11.28 -9.41 8.19
N VAL A 99 -10.81 -8.31 8.77
CA VAL A 99 -11.45 -7.63 9.91
C VAL A 99 -12.91 -7.29 9.61
N PHE A 100 -13.18 -6.64 8.47
CA PHE A 100 -14.55 -6.28 8.08
C PHE A 100 -15.40 -7.48 7.62
N LYS A 101 -14.78 -8.55 7.12
CA LYS A 101 -15.47 -9.79 6.76
C LYS A 101 -16.00 -10.52 8.00
N VAL A 102 -15.20 -10.59 9.07
CA VAL A 102 -15.56 -11.33 10.28
C VAL A 102 -16.37 -10.48 11.26
N HIS A 103 -15.96 -9.24 11.49
CA HIS A 103 -16.53 -8.38 12.53
C HIS A 103 -17.33 -7.19 12.00
N GLY A 104 -17.62 -7.12 10.70
CA GLY A 104 -18.23 -5.94 10.06
C GLY A 104 -19.54 -5.45 10.71
N ASP A 105 -20.44 -6.37 11.09
CA ASP A 105 -21.71 -6.00 11.75
C ASP A 105 -21.48 -5.43 13.16
N LYS A 106 -20.52 -6.00 13.89
CA LYS A 106 -20.13 -5.51 15.23
C LYS A 106 -19.44 -4.15 15.13
N ILE A 107 -18.53 -3.99 14.17
CA ILE A 107 -17.87 -2.71 13.90
C ILE A 107 -18.91 -1.63 13.57
N LYS A 108 -19.90 -1.96 12.72
CA LYS A 108 -20.99 -1.03 12.39
C LYS A 108 -21.77 -0.61 13.63
N ASP A 109 -22.06 -1.53 14.53
CA ASP A 109 -22.74 -1.21 15.77
C ASP A 109 -21.87 -0.35 16.69
N ILE A 110 -20.62 -0.76 16.96
CA ILE A 110 -19.65 -0.06 17.83
C ILE A 110 -19.35 1.36 17.35
N THR A 111 -19.19 1.55 16.04
CA THR A 111 -18.83 2.86 15.44
C THR A 111 -19.98 3.88 15.44
N ARG A 112 -21.18 3.48 15.88
CA ARG A 112 -22.33 4.40 16.03
C ARG A 112 -22.06 5.48 17.08
N ASP A 113 -21.40 5.13 18.16
CA ASP A 113 -21.19 5.95 19.36
C ASP A 113 -19.72 6.04 19.79
N SER A 114 -18.89 5.03 19.51
CA SER A 114 -17.46 4.98 19.88
C SER A 114 -16.53 4.83 18.68
N ALA A 115 -15.23 5.00 18.89
CA ALA A 115 -14.18 4.51 18.00
C ALA A 115 -13.70 3.13 18.46
N LEU A 116 -13.12 2.37 17.52
CA LEU A 116 -12.49 1.07 17.75
C LEU A 116 -11.06 1.14 17.25
N CYS A 117 -10.09 0.92 18.13
CA CYS A 117 -8.68 0.89 17.78
C CYS A 117 -8.26 -0.55 17.44
N LEU A 118 -7.46 -0.68 16.39
CA LEU A 118 -6.86 -1.92 15.94
C LEU A 118 -5.38 -1.89 16.28
N ASP A 119 -4.89 -2.95 16.91
CA ASP A 119 -3.48 -3.17 17.17
C ASP A 119 -3.04 -4.44 16.45
N PHE A 120 -2.05 -4.30 15.58
CA PHE A 120 -1.54 -5.38 14.75
C PHE A 120 -0.27 -5.92 15.41
N ASP A 121 -0.48 -6.86 16.34
CA ASP A 121 0.59 -7.48 17.10
C ASP A 121 1.19 -8.65 16.31
N GLN A 122 2.50 -8.63 16.14
CA GLN A 122 3.24 -9.71 15.46
C GLN A 122 4.14 -10.50 16.42
N GLY A 123 4.01 -10.29 17.72
CA GLY A 123 4.87 -10.85 18.75
C GLY A 123 6.27 -10.23 18.75
N ILE A 124 6.42 -9.02 18.20
CA ILE A 124 7.67 -8.27 18.12
C ILE A 124 7.43 -6.89 18.72
N ASP A 125 8.04 -6.61 19.86
CA ASP A 125 7.89 -5.31 20.53
C ASP A 125 8.54 -4.18 19.72
N ALA A 126 9.73 -4.44 19.19
CA ALA A 126 10.50 -3.53 18.37
C ALA A 126 11.49 -4.29 17.48
N PHE A 127 11.85 -3.68 16.37
CA PHE A 127 12.96 -4.16 15.57
C PHE A 127 14.30 -3.65 16.12
N TYR A 128 15.28 -4.54 16.20
CA TYR A 128 16.65 -4.23 16.58
C TYR A 128 17.59 -4.40 15.39
N GLU A 129 17.34 -5.39 14.55
CA GLU A 129 18.18 -5.75 13.40
C GLU A 129 17.34 -5.87 12.12
N PRO A 130 17.90 -5.54 10.94
CA PRO A 130 17.15 -5.55 9.67
C PRO A 130 16.50 -6.89 9.32
N LEU A 131 17.13 -8.01 9.70
CA LEU A 131 16.60 -9.35 9.45
C LEU A 131 15.52 -9.78 10.46
N ASP A 132 15.20 -8.96 11.47
CA ASP A 132 14.06 -9.21 12.34
C ASP A 132 12.73 -9.26 11.57
N VAL A 133 12.65 -8.63 10.38
CA VAL A 133 11.50 -8.75 9.47
C VAL A 133 11.20 -10.20 9.07
N LEU A 134 12.18 -11.11 9.15
CA LEU A 134 11.99 -12.54 8.90
C LEU A 134 11.21 -13.24 10.02
N LYS A 135 11.16 -12.66 11.23
CA LYS A 135 10.42 -13.21 12.37
C LYS A 135 8.91 -13.10 12.21
N TYR A 136 8.42 -12.18 11.37
CA TYR A 136 7.00 -12.08 11.06
C TYR A 136 6.49 -13.38 10.48
N ASN A 137 5.33 -13.85 10.92
CA ASN A 137 4.77 -15.12 10.43
C ASN A 137 3.26 -15.12 10.60
N LYS A 138 2.82 -14.66 11.76
CA LYS A 138 1.42 -14.51 12.13
C LYS A 138 1.22 -13.13 12.71
N ILE A 139 0.16 -12.47 12.27
CA ILE A 139 -0.33 -11.23 12.84
C ILE A 139 -1.58 -11.54 13.64
N LYS A 140 -1.65 -10.98 14.84
CA LYS A 140 -2.82 -10.96 15.69
C LYS A 140 -3.40 -9.56 15.69
N VAL A 141 -4.66 -9.45 15.29
CA VAL A 141 -5.38 -8.17 15.36
C VAL A 141 -6.12 -8.12 16.68
N HIS A 142 -5.66 -7.25 17.57
CA HIS A 142 -6.30 -6.91 18.82
C HIS A 142 -7.25 -5.73 18.64
N PHE A 143 -8.35 -5.75 19.39
CA PHE A 143 -9.43 -4.79 19.29
C PHE A 143 -9.58 -4.05 20.62
N HIS A 144 -9.35 -2.74 20.59
CA HIS A 144 -9.40 -1.90 21.79
C HIS A 144 -10.52 -0.88 21.69
N PHE A 145 -11.42 -0.93 22.68
CA PHE A 145 -12.49 0.05 22.82
C PHE A 145 -11.94 1.32 23.47
N VAL A 146 -12.27 2.47 22.89
CA VAL A 146 -11.76 3.76 23.34
C VAL A 146 -12.35 4.18 24.70
N ASP A 147 -13.66 4.01 24.88
CA ASP A 147 -14.38 4.38 26.11
C ASP A 147 -14.57 3.20 27.07
N ASP A 148 -13.73 2.16 26.99
CA ASP A 148 -13.84 0.92 27.80
C ASP A 148 -15.28 0.37 27.84
N LEU A 149 -15.98 0.38 26.70
CA LEU A 149 -17.39 0.01 26.58
C LEU A 149 -17.74 -1.33 27.22
N ASN A 150 -16.81 -2.28 27.24
CA ASN A 150 -16.96 -3.57 27.92
C ASN A 150 -17.14 -3.42 29.44
N LYS A 151 -16.34 -2.54 30.06
CA LYS A 151 -16.45 -2.25 31.49
C LYS A 151 -17.79 -1.59 31.80
N ILE A 152 -18.18 -0.60 31.01
CA ILE A 152 -19.47 0.11 31.16
C ILE A 152 -20.65 -0.85 30.96
N GLN A 153 -20.56 -1.78 30.00
CA GLN A 153 -21.58 -2.80 29.80
C GLN A 153 -21.72 -3.71 31.02
N ASN A 154 -20.60 -4.16 31.60
CA ASN A 154 -20.63 -4.97 32.82
C ASN A 154 -21.26 -4.21 33.99
N GLU A 155 -20.89 -2.95 34.19
CA GLU A 155 -21.50 -2.08 35.22
C GLU A 155 -23.01 -1.91 34.99
N GLN A 156 -23.45 -1.74 33.74
CA GLN A 156 -24.89 -1.68 33.41
C GLN A 156 -25.61 -2.99 33.73
N LEU A 157 -25.01 -4.14 33.42
CA LEU A 157 -25.60 -5.45 33.71
C LEU A 157 -25.67 -5.69 35.22
N GLU A 158 -24.64 -5.32 35.98
CA GLU A 158 -24.65 -5.38 37.44
C GLU A 158 -25.74 -4.49 38.03
N LEU A 159 -25.90 -3.25 37.56
CA LEU A 159 -26.99 -2.37 37.98
C LEU A 159 -28.37 -2.96 37.69
N VAL A 160 -28.53 -3.65 36.56
CA VAL A 160 -29.78 -4.34 36.20
C VAL A 160 -30.02 -5.53 37.13
N GLU A 161 -29.00 -6.31 37.48
CA GLU A 161 -29.14 -7.41 38.42
C GLU A 161 -29.44 -6.92 39.84
N ILE A 162 -28.81 -5.82 40.29
CA ILE A 162 -29.14 -5.15 41.55
C ILE A 162 -30.61 -4.69 41.51
N PHE A 163 -31.06 -4.07 40.42
CA PHE A 163 -32.43 -3.62 40.25
C PHE A 163 -33.46 -4.78 40.34
N LYS A 164 -33.13 -5.94 39.77
CA LYS A 164 -34.00 -7.14 39.79
C LYS A 164 -34.03 -7.86 41.14
N ARG A 165 -33.11 -7.54 42.06
CA ARG A 165 -32.96 -8.25 43.33
C ARG A 165 -33.91 -7.68 44.40
N ASP A 166 -34.57 -8.57 45.12
CA ASP A 166 -35.47 -8.25 46.24
C ASP A 166 -36.51 -7.16 45.88
N ASN A 167 -36.59 -6.08 46.66
CA ASN A 167 -37.48 -4.94 46.44
C ASN A 167 -36.76 -3.72 45.83
N ASN A 168 -35.58 -3.91 45.22
CA ASN A 168 -34.81 -2.79 44.65
C ASN A 168 -35.51 -2.09 43.48
N PHE A 169 -36.52 -2.71 42.88
CA PHE A 169 -37.32 -2.12 41.81
C PHE A 169 -38.18 -0.92 42.23
N ILE A 170 -38.35 -0.65 43.53
CA ILE A 170 -39.01 0.56 44.04
C ILE A 170 -38.00 1.63 44.51
N ASP A 171 -36.70 1.35 44.49
CA ASP A 171 -35.67 2.29 44.92
C ASP A 171 -35.38 3.33 43.83
N GLU A 172 -35.82 4.58 44.06
CA GLU A 172 -35.59 5.70 43.16
C GLU A 172 -34.11 6.03 42.94
N SER A 173 -33.21 5.67 43.86
CA SER A 173 -31.78 5.89 43.69
C SER A 173 -31.21 4.99 42.60
N ILE A 174 -31.64 3.73 42.54
CA ILE A 174 -31.25 2.76 41.50
C ILE A 174 -31.84 3.19 40.15
N HIS A 175 -33.08 3.67 40.12
CA HIS A 175 -33.68 4.25 38.90
C HIS A 175 -32.84 5.41 38.35
N LYS A 176 -32.38 6.32 39.21
CA LYS A 176 -31.52 7.45 38.81
C LYS A 176 -30.18 6.99 38.26
N GLN A 177 -29.56 5.97 38.86
CA GLN A 177 -28.29 5.40 38.36
C GLN A 177 -28.46 4.76 36.98
N LEU A 178 -29.50 3.94 36.79
CA LEU A 178 -29.82 3.33 35.49
C LEU A 178 -30.08 4.39 34.42
N LEU A 179 -30.89 5.41 34.74
CA LEU A 179 -31.20 6.49 33.81
C LEU A 179 -29.97 7.32 33.45
N ALA A 180 -29.11 7.62 34.43
CA ALA A 180 -27.86 8.35 34.20
C ALA A 180 -26.93 7.58 33.27
N SER A 181 -26.74 6.28 33.53
CA SER A 181 -25.95 5.40 32.66
C SER A 181 -26.51 5.33 31.24
N ALA A 182 -27.84 5.12 31.09
CA ALA A 182 -28.48 5.04 29.79
C ALA A 182 -28.41 6.36 29.00
N LYS A 183 -28.48 7.52 29.68
CA LYS A 183 -28.33 8.83 29.02
C LYS A 183 -26.89 9.10 28.58
N ALA A 184 -25.90 8.65 29.35
CA ALA A 184 -24.50 8.87 29.05
C ALA A 184 -23.97 7.94 27.95
N TYR A 185 -24.34 6.66 27.99
CA TYR A 185 -23.71 5.61 27.17
C TYR A 185 -24.70 4.83 26.27
N GLY A 186 -25.99 5.14 26.36
CA GLY A 186 -27.04 4.35 25.70
C GLY A 186 -27.31 3.02 26.43
N ASP A 187 -28.17 2.20 25.83
CA ASP A 187 -28.50 0.86 26.31
C ASP A 187 -27.52 -0.16 25.74
N LEU A 188 -26.63 -0.68 26.59
CA LEU A 188 -25.61 -1.66 26.19
C LEU A 188 -26.03 -3.10 26.47
N ARG A 189 -27.20 -3.36 27.09
CA ARG A 189 -27.54 -4.69 27.65
C ARG A 189 -27.52 -5.81 26.61
N ASN A 190 -28.00 -5.54 25.41
CA ASN A 190 -28.09 -6.52 24.32
C ASN A 190 -26.99 -6.35 23.26
N ARG A 191 -25.99 -5.52 23.56
CA ARG A 191 -24.96 -5.16 22.59
C ARG A 191 -23.87 -6.21 22.53
N ASN A 192 -23.53 -6.69 21.33
CA ASN A 192 -22.46 -7.69 21.19
C ASN A 192 -21.10 -7.02 21.02
N LEU A 193 -20.39 -6.82 22.12
CA LEU A 193 -19.05 -6.23 22.15
C LEU A 193 -17.92 -7.27 22.10
N ASN A 194 -18.24 -8.54 21.81
CA ASN A 194 -17.24 -9.60 21.76
C ASN A 194 -16.52 -9.60 20.39
N LEU A 195 -15.37 -8.94 20.33
CA LEU A 195 -14.43 -9.00 19.21
C LEU A 195 -13.27 -9.94 19.58
N HIS A 196 -13.33 -11.19 19.13
CA HIS A 196 -12.21 -12.11 19.31
C HIS A 196 -11.02 -11.68 18.41
N VAL A 197 -9.82 -11.96 18.91
CA VAL A 197 -8.56 -11.72 18.19
C VAL A 197 -8.59 -12.47 16.86
N LEU A 198 -8.25 -11.77 15.78
CA LEU A 198 -8.12 -12.39 14.46
C LEU A 198 -6.66 -12.73 14.20
N GLU A 199 -6.42 -13.93 13.69
CA GLU A 199 -5.09 -14.33 13.23
C GLU A 199 -5.03 -14.25 11.69
N HIS A 200 -3.93 -13.71 11.18
CA HIS A 200 -3.62 -13.70 9.75
C HIS A 200 -2.22 -14.25 9.52
N GLN A 201 -2.12 -15.26 8.67
CA GLN A 201 -0.85 -15.86 8.28
C GLN A 201 -0.22 -15.03 7.15
N THR A 202 1.03 -14.63 7.34
CA THR A 202 1.79 -13.86 6.33
C THR A 202 2.72 -14.78 5.55
N ASN A 203 2.79 -14.58 4.24
CA ASN A 203 3.73 -15.26 3.35
C ASN A 203 4.83 -14.30 2.91
N SER A 204 4.96 -14.06 1.61
CA SER A 204 5.82 -13.02 1.06
C SER A 204 5.13 -11.66 1.18
N PHE A 205 5.87 -10.61 1.58
CA PHE A 205 5.31 -9.28 1.77
C PHE A 205 6.37 -8.19 1.55
N TYR A 206 5.92 -6.93 1.50
CA TYR A 206 6.78 -5.75 1.59
C TYR A 206 6.44 -4.98 2.86
N THR A 207 7.47 -4.43 3.51
CA THR A 207 7.35 -3.55 4.67
C THR A 207 8.11 -2.24 4.44
N ARG A 208 7.60 -1.13 4.97
CA ARG A 208 8.31 0.16 4.99
C ARG A 208 9.38 0.26 6.07
N ALA A 209 9.45 -0.73 6.98
CA ALA A 209 10.53 -0.81 7.94
C ALA A 209 11.89 -0.74 7.24
N PHE A 210 12.89 -0.21 7.92
CA PHE A 210 14.25 -0.10 7.38
C PHE A 210 14.33 0.57 6.00
N GLY A 211 13.44 1.53 5.72
CA GLY A 211 13.43 2.26 4.45
C GLY A 211 12.89 1.47 3.25
N GLY A 212 12.29 0.30 3.46
CA GLY A 212 11.69 -0.52 2.41
C GLY A 212 12.38 -1.88 2.26
N VAL A 213 11.64 -2.96 2.56
CA VAL A 213 12.14 -4.34 2.48
C VAL A 213 11.09 -5.25 1.86
N TYR A 214 11.46 -6.00 0.82
CA TYR A 214 10.69 -7.13 0.33
C TYR A 214 11.21 -8.42 0.97
N VAL A 215 10.28 -9.25 1.43
CA VAL A 215 10.55 -10.58 1.99
C VAL A 215 9.82 -11.60 1.14
N LEU A 216 10.56 -12.42 0.41
CA LEU A 216 10.06 -13.45 -0.51
C LEU A 216 10.37 -14.82 0.07
N ARG A 217 9.37 -15.56 0.58
CA ARG A 217 9.59 -16.81 1.35
C ARG A 217 9.25 -18.08 0.62
N ASP A 218 8.27 -18.03 -0.28
CA ASP A 218 7.68 -19.23 -0.89
C ASP A 218 8.42 -19.67 -2.16
N PHE A 219 9.75 -19.58 -2.14
CA PHE A 219 10.64 -19.84 -3.28
C PHE A 219 11.76 -20.80 -2.88
N ILE A 220 12.61 -21.20 -3.85
CA ILE A 220 13.70 -22.17 -3.65
C ILE A 220 14.59 -21.81 -2.45
N SER A 221 14.85 -20.51 -2.28
CA SER A 221 15.49 -19.95 -1.10
C SER A 221 14.79 -18.64 -0.75
N PRO A 222 14.60 -18.29 0.53
CA PRO A 222 14.04 -17.00 0.88
C PRO A 222 14.94 -15.87 0.39
N ILE A 223 14.34 -14.82 -0.17
CA ILE A 223 15.03 -13.65 -0.69
C ILE A 223 14.56 -12.41 0.08
N VAL A 224 15.51 -11.64 0.60
CA VAL A 224 15.27 -10.35 1.25
C VAL A 224 15.88 -9.26 0.37
N ILE A 225 15.07 -8.28 -0.02
CA ILE A 225 15.48 -7.21 -0.94
C ILE A 225 15.30 -5.88 -0.23
N PHE A 226 16.40 -5.17 -0.02
CA PHE A 226 16.43 -3.87 0.62
C PHE A 226 16.41 -2.75 -0.42
N GLU A 227 15.56 -1.75 -0.23
CA GLU A 227 15.57 -0.50 -1.00
C GLU A 227 16.63 0.47 -0.48
N ASP A 228 16.92 0.42 0.82
CA ASP A 228 17.88 1.29 1.49
C ASP A 228 19.29 0.66 1.55
N GLU A 229 20.29 1.41 1.09
CA GLU A 229 21.68 0.93 1.00
C GLU A 229 22.33 0.75 2.38
N LYS A 230 21.97 1.57 3.37
CA LYS A 230 22.54 1.47 4.73
C LYS A 230 22.07 0.17 5.37
N TRP A 231 20.78 -0.12 5.31
CA TRP A 231 20.22 -1.32 5.93
C TRP A 231 20.61 -2.60 5.20
N HIS A 232 20.73 -2.57 3.87
CA HIS A 232 21.34 -3.65 3.10
C HIS A 232 22.75 -4.00 3.62
N LYS A 233 23.62 -2.99 3.78
CA LYS A 233 25.00 -3.19 4.26
C LYS A 233 25.07 -3.75 5.68
N GLU A 234 24.07 -3.48 6.51
CA GLU A 234 23.98 -4.05 7.85
C GLU A 234 23.48 -5.49 7.79
N ALA A 235 22.44 -5.77 7.01
CA ALA A 235 21.85 -7.10 6.88
C ALA A 235 22.84 -8.16 6.36
N ILE A 236 23.70 -7.82 5.40
CA ILE A 236 24.69 -8.78 4.84
C ILE A 236 25.78 -9.21 5.83
N LYS A 237 25.91 -8.53 6.98
CA LYS A 237 26.86 -8.92 8.03
C LYS A 237 26.31 -10.04 8.90
N ASP A 238 24.99 -10.21 8.93
CA ASP A 238 24.33 -11.23 9.70
C ASP A 238 24.30 -12.55 8.93
N THR A 239 25.00 -13.55 9.47
CA THR A 239 25.09 -14.90 8.91
C THR A 239 24.20 -15.91 9.64
N ASN A 240 23.34 -15.45 10.56
CA ASN A 240 22.48 -16.33 11.35
C ASN A 240 21.28 -16.86 10.56
N TYR A 241 20.92 -16.20 9.46
CA TYR A 241 19.78 -16.55 8.61
C TYR A 241 20.25 -17.14 7.29
N ASP A 242 19.69 -18.28 6.90
CA ASP A 242 19.90 -18.88 5.58
C ASP A 242 18.96 -18.25 4.54
N VAL A 243 19.32 -17.04 4.11
CA VAL A 243 18.54 -16.23 3.16
C VAL A 243 19.45 -15.54 2.14
N LEU A 244 18.91 -15.28 0.96
CA LEU A 244 19.58 -14.47 -0.05
C LEU A 244 19.25 -12.99 0.19
N ILE A 245 20.27 -12.16 0.32
CA ILE A 245 20.11 -10.72 0.61
C ILE A 245 20.57 -9.93 -0.61
N TYR A 246 19.71 -9.06 -1.12
CA TYR A 246 20.01 -8.17 -2.23
C TYR A 246 19.66 -6.73 -1.90
N HIS A 247 20.36 -5.79 -2.55
CA HIS A 247 19.89 -4.42 -2.70
C HIS A 247 19.10 -4.32 -4.02
N ILE A 248 18.04 -3.50 -4.05
CA ILE A 248 17.12 -3.42 -5.20
C ILE A 248 17.81 -3.03 -6.52
N LYS A 249 18.95 -2.34 -6.45
CA LYS A 249 19.74 -1.92 -7.63
C LYS A 249 20.88 -2.88 -8.02
N GLN A 250 21.04 -4.02 -7.34
CA GLN A 250 22.05 -5.01 -7.71
C GLN A 250 21.62 -5.75 -8.97
N PRO A 251 22.44 -5.80 -10.03
CA PRO A 251 22.11 -6.50 -11.28
C PRO A 251 21.76 -7.98 -11.06
N GLU A 252 22.44 -8.64 -10.12
CA GLU A 252 22.28 -10.06 -9.80
C GLU A 252 20.88 -10.39 -9.27
N LEU A 253 20.15 -9.41 -8.73
CA LEU A 253 18.78 -9.59 -8.26
C LEU A 253 17.88 -10.08 -9.39
N MET A 254 17.92 -9.39 -10.54
CA MET A 254 17.04 -9.71 -11.67
C MET A 254 17.38 -11.06 -12.30
N ASP A 255 18.66 -11.44 -12.32
CA ASP A 255 19.08 -12.78 -12.70
C ASP A 255 18.50 -13.83 -11.75
N LYS A 256 18.60 -13.59 -10.44
CA LYS A 256 18.10 -14.53 -9.44
C LYS A 256 16.59 -14.73 -9.50
N LEU A 257 15.83 -13.65 -9.69
CA LEU A 257 14.37 -13.71 -9.83
C LEU A 257 13.96 -14.51 -11.09
N ARG A 258 14.73 -14.42 -12.19
CA ARG A 258 14.52 -15.25 -13.39
C ARG A 258 14.85 -16.72 -13.14
N ASP A 259 16.01 -16.99 -12.55
CA ASP A 259 16.49 -18.35 -12.27
C ASP A 259 15.53 -19.11 -11.35
N HIS A 260 14.90 -18.41 -10.41
CA HIS A 260 13.91 -18.96 -9.49
C HIS A 260 12.48 -18.98 -10.07
N MET A 261 12.30 -18.65 -11.36
CA MET A 261 11.01 -18.57 -12.06
C MET A 261 9.99 -17.68 -11.33
N ILE A 262 10.46 -16.61 -10.70
CA ILE A 262 9.62 -15.60 -10.02
C ILE A 262 9.13 -14.59 -11.05
N ILE A 263 9.97 -14.27 -12.03
CA ILE A 263 9.67 -13.36 -13.13
C ILE A 263 9.97 -14.00 -14.47
N GLU A 264 9.28 -13.55 -15.51
CA GLU A 264 9.47 -14.00 -16.89
C GLU A 264 9.40 -12.83 -17.86
N CYS A 265 10.03 -13.01 -19.03
CA CYS A 265 9.96 -12.06 -20.13
C CYS A 265 10.13 -12.79 -21.47
N ASN A 266 9.06 -12.84 -22.28
CA ASN A 266 9.12 -13.27 -23.67
C ASN A 266 9.09 -12.04 -24.59
N LEU A 267 10.22 -11.71 -25.23
CA LEU A 267 10.33 -10.51 -26.06
C LEU A 267 9.41 -10.52 -27.29
N GLU A 268 9.18 -11.69 -27.91
CA GLU A 268 8.31 -11.83 -29.08
C GLU A 268 6.83 -11.61 -28.76
N GLU A 269 6.42 -11.92 -27.52
CA GLU A 269 5.07 -11.65 -27.03
C GLU A 269 4.94 -10.21 -26.54
N VAL A 270 5.90 -9.75 -25.73
CA VAL A 270 5.85 -8.44 -25.07
C VAL A 270 5.77 -7.31 -26.10
N VAL A 271 6.50 -7.40 -27.22
CA VAL A 271 6.51 -6.35 -28.28
C VAL A 271 5.11 -6.07 -28.86
N LYS A 272 4.17 -7.03 -28.74
CA LYS A 272 2.80 -6.93 -29.24
C LYS A 272 1.83 -6.32 -28.22
N THR A 273 2.28 -6.04 -27.00
CA THR A 273 1.43 -5.58 -25.90
C THR A 273 1.33 -4.05 -25.84
N LYS A 274 0.18 -3.55 -25.38
CA LYS A 274 0.02 -2.11 -25.05
C LYS A 274 1.01 -1.64 -23.99
N ARG A 275 1.41 -2.54 -23.07
CA ARG A 275 2.40 -2.24 -22.02
C ARG A 275 3.75 -1.86 -22.62
N TYR A 276 4.22 -2.62 -23.60
CA TYR A 276 5.46 -2.32 -24.30
C TYR A 276 5.43 -0.95 -24.99
N GLU A 277 4.33 -0.64 -25.68
CA GLU A 277 4.13 0.67 -26.30
C GLU A 277 4.17 1.80 -25.27
N ARG A 278 3.48 1.67 -24.12
CA ARG A 278 3.53 2.67 -23.05
C ARG A 278 4.94 2.89 -22.51
N ILE A 279 5.69 1.80 -22.26
CA ILE A 279 7.08 1.88 -21.76
C ILE A 279 7.95 2.62 -22.76
N LYS A 280 7.83 2.32 -24.05
CA LYS A 280 8.56 3.06 -25.09
C LYS A 280 8.19 4.54 -25.15
N LEU A 281 6.90 4.86 -25.11
CA LEU A 281 6.45 6.25 -25.14
C LEU A 281 6.93 7.01 -23.91
N PHE A 282 6.93 6.38 -22.72
CA PHE A 282 7.52 6.93 -21.51
C PHE A 282 9.02 7.22 -21.68
N GLU A 283 9.80 6.24 -22.12
CA GLU A 283 11.25 6.41 -22.35
C GLU A 283 11.54 7.49 -23.38
N MET A 284 10.79 7.50 -24.48
CA MET A 284 10.90 8.51 -25.52
C MET A 284 10.65 9.91 -24.94
N ALA A 285 9.61 10.08 -24.12
CA ALA A 285 9.32 11.36 -23.47
C ALA A 285 10.47 11.85 -22.59
N GLN A 286 11.17 10.95 -21.88
CA GLN A 286 12.33 11.32 -21.05
C GLN A 286 13.55 11.78 -21.88
N LEU A 287 13.67 11.31 -23.12
CA LEU A 287 14.78 11.65 -24.02
C LEU A 287 14.54 12.95 -24.80
N LEU A 288 13.27 13.34 -24.99
CA LEU A 288 12.91 14.55 -25.74
C LEU A 288 13.21 15.82 -24.93
N LYS A 289 13.91 16.77 -25.56
CA LYS A 289 14.24 18.09 -24.98
C LYS A 289 13.89 19.20 -25.97
N GLY A 290 13.33 20.30 -25.46
CA GLY A 290 13.03 21.50 -26.27
C GLY A 290 12.10 21.22 -27.45
N THR A 291 11.01 20.47 -27.23
CA THR A 291 10.07 20.11 -28.28
C THR A 291 9.28 21.31 -28.78
N GLN A 292 8.97 21.34 -30.09
CA GLN A 292 8.11 22.38 -30.68
C GLN A 292 6.62 22.12 -30.44
N HIS A 293 6.27 20.85 -30.19
CA HIS A 293 4.91 20.40 -29.93
C HIS A 293 4.81 19.95 -28.46
N PRO A 294 3.64 20.08 -27.82
CA PRO A 294 3.37 19.50 -26.51
C PRO A 294 3.67 17.99 -26.50
N LEU A 295 4.23 17.47 -25.40
CA LEU A 295 4.56 16.04 -25.28
C LEU A 295 3.32 15.16 -25.48
N TYR A 296 2.15 15.59 -25.00
CA TYR A 296 0.87 14.93 -25.24
C TYR A 296 0.62 14.62 -26.72
N ASP A 297 0.74 15.63 -27.59
CA ASP A 297 0.50 15.47 -29.02
C ASP A 297 1.54 14.54 -29.66
N ILE A 298 2.79 14.62 -29.20
CA ILE A 298 3.89 13.76 -29.71
C ILE A 298 3.64 12.28 -29.37
N LEU A 299 3.12 11.99 -28.18
CA LEU A 299 2.92 10.63 -27.69
C LEU A 299 1.60 10.00 -28.14
N THR A 300 0.62 10.82 -28.56
CA THR A 300 -0.70 10.35 -29.04
C THR A 300 -0.80 10.31 -30.56
N ASN A 301 -0.05 11.15 -31.29
CA ASN A 301 -0.09 11.19 -32.75
C ASN A 301 1.06 10.40 -33.39
N SER A 302 0.74 9.30 -34.06
CA SER A 302 1.73 8.41 -34.68
C SER A 302 2.69 9.07 -35.68
N ILE A 303 2.27 10.14 -36.38
CA ILE A 303 3.12 10.88 -37.32
C ILE A 303 4.13 11.72 -36.54
N LEU A 304 3.68 12.42 -35.50
CA LEU A 304 4.56 13.18 -34.62
C LEU A 304 5.53 12.24 -33.88
N THR A 305 5.06 11.11 -33.34
CA THR A 305 5.92 10.11 -32.69
C THR A 305 7.04 9.66 -33.62
N LYS A 306 6.74 9.29 -34.87
CA LYS A 306 7.75 8.90 -35.86
C LYS A 306 8.71 10.06 -36.21
N SER A 307 8.19 11.28 -36.36
CA SER A 307 9.01 12.46 -36.64
C SER A 307 10.01 12.73 -35.52
N TYR A 308 9.57 12.72 -34.27
CA TYR A 308 10.41 12.96 -33.11
C TYR A 308 11.37 11.80 -32.82
N LEU A 309 10.98 10.55 -33.08
CA LEU A 309 11.88 9.39 -33.04
C LEU A 309 13.06 9.58 -34.00
N ASN A 310 12.80 10.14 -35.20
CA ASN A 310 13.83 10.42 -36.20
C ASN A 310 14.72 11.63 -35.86
N LYS A 311 14.31 12.48 -34.91
CA LYS A 311 15.11 13.59 -34.39
C LYS A 311 16.01 13.19 -33.23
N LEU A 312 15.76 12.05 -32.57
CA LEU A 312 16.65 11.50 -31.55
C LEU A 312 18.00 11.12 -32.16
N THR A 313 19.04 11.14 -31.31
CA THR A 313 20.36 10.64 -31.67
C THR A 313 20.29 9.17 -32.09
N ILE A 314 21.27 8.71 -32.86
CA ILE A 314 21.32 7.32 -33.31
C ILE A 314 21.37 6.36 -32.11
N ASP A 315 22.11 6.71 -31.06
CA ASP A 315 22.25 5.86 -29.87
C ASP A 315 20.96 5.79 -29.06
N ASP A 316 20.27 6.92 -28.85
CA ASP A 316 18.95 6.96 -28.20
C ASP A 316 17.90 6.16 -28.99
N ARG A 317 17.92 6.27 -30.32
CA ARG A 317 17.01 5.50 -31.18
C ARG A 317 17.31 4.01 -31.13
N LYS A 318 18.60 3.64 -31.14
CA LYS A 318 19.03 2.24 -31.01
C LYS A 318 18.60 1.63 -29.68
N ARG A 319 18.66 2.41 -28.61
CA ARG A 319 18.22 2.05 -27.26
C ARG A 319 16.70 1.86 -27.19
N LEU A 320 15.94 2.82 -27.70
CA LEU A 320 14.47 2.79 -27.68
C LEU A 320 13.88 1.67 -28.56
N MET A 321 14.54 1.34 -29.67
CA MET A 321 14.14 0.30 -30.61
C MET A 321 14.89 -1.02 -30.38
N SER A 322 15.50 -1.21 -29.21
CA SER A 322 16.47 -2.28 -29.01
C SER A 322 15.86 -3.66 -29.12
N VAL A 323 14.60 -3.84 -28.71
CA VAL A 323 13.89 -5.12 -28.79
C VAL A 323 13.52 -5.46 -30.23
N GLU A 324 12.93 -4.54 -30.99
CA GLU A 324 12.62 -4.78 -32.40
C GLU A 324 13.88 -5.10 -33.20
N ARG A 325 14.95 -4.31 -32.97
CA ARG A 325 16.25 -4.53 -33.62
C ARG A 325 16.85 -5.89 -33.27
N TYR A 326 16.62 -6.38 -32.05
CA TYR A 326 17.07 -7.70 -31.64
C TYR A 326 16.27 -8.80 -32.34
N LEU A 327 14.94 -8.69 -32.36
CA LEU A 327 14.05 -9.65 -33.02
C LEU A 327 14.29 -9.71 -34.55
N GLU A 328 14.40 -8.58 -35.22
CA GLU A 328 14.74 -8.50 -36.66
C GLU A 328 16.08 -9.18 -36.98
N LYS A 329 17.06 -9.05 -36.07
CA LYS A 329 18.37 -9.69 -36.23
C LYS A 329 18.33 -11.20 -35.99
N LEU A 330 17.50 -11.66 -35.06
CA LEU A 330 17.29 -13.09 -34.83
C LEU A 330 16.64 -13.78 -36.03
N GLU A 331 15.77 -13.09 -36.78
CA GLU A 331 15.19 -13.63 -38.03
C GLU A 331 16.27 -13.93 -39.08
N VAL A 332 17.41 -13.23 -39.04
CA VAL A 332 18.52 -13.39 -39.99
C VAL A 332 19.62 -14.31 -39.46
N SER A 333 19.94 -14.27 -38.16
CA SER A 333 21.01 -15.08 -37.55
C SER A 333 20.84 -15.26 -36.05
N ASN A 334 21.05 -16.49 -35.57
CA ASN A 334 21.02 -16.84 -34.14
C ASN A 334 22.33 -16.51 -33.39
N GLN A 335 23.30 -15.85 -34.04
CA GLN A 335 24.59 -15.52 -33.42
C GLN A 335 24.53 -14.28 -32.51
N PHE A 336 23.48 -13.46 -32.64
CA PHE A 336 23.33 -12.25 -31.85
C PHE A 336 22.86 -12.56 -30.43
N LYS A 337 23.59 -12.08 -29.42
CA LYS A 337 23.17 -12.22 -28.02
C LYS A 337 22.29 -11.03 -27.64
N ARG A 338 21.24 -11.31 -26.86
CA ARG A 338 20.35 -10.27 -26.29
C ARG A 338 21.14 -9.15 -25.62
N ALA A 339 22.10 -9.51 -24.76
CA ALA A 339 22.91 -8.57 -23.97
C ALA A 339 23.73 -7.58 -24.81
N ASP A 340 23.98 -7.88 -26.09
CA ASP A 340 24.74 -7.00 -26.98
C ASP A 340 23.86 -5.93 -27.66
N ILE A 341 22.54 -6.09 -27.64
CA ILE A 341 21.60 -5.29 -28.45
C ILE A 341 20.51 -4.64 -27.60
N VAL A 342 19.92 -5.39 -26.66
CA VAL A 342 18.79 -4.93 -25.84
C VAL A 342 19.30 -4.12 -24.66
N ASP A 343 18.75 -2.92 -24.47
CA ASP A 343 19.06 -2.08 -23.29
C ASP A 343 18.61 -2.79 -22.00
N ASP A 344 19.51 -2.92 -21.03
CA ASP A 344 19.23 -3.66 -19.79
C ASP A 344 18.09 -3.04 -18.99
N ALA A 345 18.08 -1.71 -18.84
CA ALA A 345 17.02 -1.02 -18.10
C ALA A 345 15.65 -1.16 -18.79
N LEU A 346 15.61 -1.15 -20.13
CA LEU A 346 14.39 -1.48 -20.86
C LEU A 346 13.99 -2.93 -20.62
N PHE A 347 14.93 -3.88 -20.76
CA PHE A 347 14.69 -5.31 -20.57
C PHE A 347 14.12 -5.61 -19.17
N GLU A 348 14.69 -5.03 -18.12
CA GLU A 348 14.19 -5.14 -16.74
C GLU A 348 12.73 -4.70 -16.63
N ALA A 349 12.37 -3.55 -17.21
CA ALA A 349 11.00 -3.05 -17.20
C ALA A 349 10.00 -3.94 -17.97
N LEU A 350 10.46 -4.80 -18.88
CA LEU A 350 9.60 -5.69 -19.66
C LEU A 350 9.20 -6.97 -18.92
N HIS A 351 9.84 -7.28 -17.79
CA HIS A 351 9.50 -8.46 -17.01
C HIS A 351 8.09 -8.36 -16.44
N LYS A 352 7.50 -9.53 -16.20
CA LYS A 352 6.24 -9.71 -15.47
C LYS A 352 6.42 -10.83 -14.43
N PRO A 353 5.60 -10.86 -13.36
CA PRO A 353 5.54 -12.01 -12.47
C PRO A 353 5.21 -13.26 -13.27
N HIS A 354 5.85 -14.38 -12.90
CA HIS A 354 5.60 -15.65 -13.56
C HIS A 354 4.16 -16.12 -13.31
N SER A 355 3.54 -16.65 -14.36
CA SER A 355 2.12 -17.03 -14.35
C SER A 355 1.74 -18.11 -13.31
N SER A 356 2.71 -18.89 -12.81
CA SER A 356 2.49 -19.90 -11.77
C SER A 356 2.30 -19.33 -10.36
N LEU A 357 2.61 -18.04 -10.14
CA LEU A 357 2.48 -17.42 -8.84
C LEU A 357 1.02 -17.16 -8.48
N GLN A 358 0.68 -17.29 -7.20
CA GLN A 358 -0.63 -16.89 -6.68
C GLN A 358 -0.84 -15.37 -6.86
N ALA A 359 -2.09 -14.93 -6.99
CA ALA A 359 -2.43 -13.53 -7.26
C ALA A 359 -1.78 -12.55 -6.27
N SER A 360 -1.79 -12.85 -4.97
CA SER A 360 -1.15 -12.03 -3.94
C SER A 360 0.36 -11.89 -4.12
N HIS A 361 1.04 -12.95 -4.58
CA HIS A 361 2.46 -12.89 -4.92
C HIS A 361 2.70 -12.13 -6.22
N GLN A 362 1.83 -12.29 -7.22
CA GLN A 362 1.95 -11.52 -8.46
C GLN A 362 1.90 -10.01 -8.19
N ASP A 363 0.99 -9.55 -7.33
CA ASP A 363 0.89 -8.13 -6.95
C ASP A 363 2.17 -7.62 -6.26
N LEU A 364 2.73 -8.41 -5.34
CA LEU A 364 3.99 -8.07 -4.65
C LEU A 364 5.17 -8.00 -5.63
N ILE A 365 5.27 -8.97 -6.55
CA ILE A 365 6.34 -8.99 -7.55
C ILE A 365 6.16 -7.87 -8.57
N TRP A 366 4.92 -7.51 -8.92
CA TRP A 366 4.67 -6.32 -9.73
C TRP A 366 5.14 -5.05 -9.06
N GLN A 367 4.87 -4.90 -7.76
CA GLN A 367 5.41 -3.80 -6.97
C GLN A 367 6.93 -3.78 -7.04
N LEU A 368 7.60 -4.90 -6.74
CA LEU A 368 9.06 -5.00 -6.84
C LEU A 368 9.60 -4.60 -8.23
N LEU A 369 9.02 -5.12 -9.30
CA LEU A 369 9.45 -4.82 -10.68
C LEU A 369 9.32 -3.34 -11.04
N VAL A 370 8.24 -2.69 -10.58
CA VAL A 370 8.04 -1.25 -10.74
C VAL A 370 9.09 -0.46 -9.95
N ASN A 371 9.42 -0.88 -8.73
CA ASN A 371 10.45 -0.25 -7.90
C ASN A 371 11.86 -0.42 -8.51
N VAL A 372 12.15 -1.56 -9.15
CA VAL A 372 13.40 -1.80 -9.89
C VAL A 372 13.48 -0.94 -11.15
N ALA A 373 12.44 -0.95 -11.99
CA ALA A 373 12.44 -0.28 -13.29
C ALA A 373 11.12 0.50 -13.54
N PRO A 374 10.99 1.72 -12.99
CA PRO A 374 9.75 2.51 -13.03
C PRO A 374 9.54 3.20 -14.40
N LYS A 375 9.36 2.41 -15.46
CA LYS A 375 9.19 2.90 -16.84
C LYS A 375 7.74 2.81 -17.36
N ASP A 376 6.85 2.20 -16.58
CA ASP A 376 5.47 1.98 -16.96
C ASP A 376 4.51 2.77 -16.06
N VAL A 377 4.05 3.92 -16.53
CA VAL A 377 3.24 4.85 -15.73
C VAL A 377 1.94 4.26 -15.17
N LEU A 378 1.34 3.29 -15.86
CA LEU A 378 0.11 2.66 -15.40
C LEU A 378 0.38 1.73 -14.22
N PHE A 379 1.39 0.86 -14.36
CA PHE A 379 1.76 -0.10 -13.32
C PHE A 379 2.40 0.64 -12.14
N TRP A 380 3.17 1.69 -12.41
CA TRP A 380 3.69 2.56 -11.37
C TRP A 380 2.59 3.17 -10.53
N TYR A 381 1.53 3.70 -11.17
CA TYR A 381 0.35 4.19 -10.47
C TYR A 381 -0.41 3.10 -9.70
N TRP A 382 -0.47 1.87 -10.19
CA TRP A 382 -1.18 0.79 -9.50
C TRP A 382 -0.45 0.26 -8.27
N TYR A 383 0.85 0.02 -8.38
CA TYR A 383 1.62 -0.70 -7.37
C TYR A 383 2.44 0.19 -6.44
N ASP A 384 2.87 1.39 -6.86
CA ASP A 384 3.59 2.34 -6.01
C ASP A 384 3.11 3.78 -6.22
N LYS A 385 1.90 4.05 -5.72
CA LYS A 385 1.28 5.40 -5.74
C LYS A 385 2.17 6.46 -5.09
N PRO A 386 2.78 6.25 -3.90
CA PRO A 386 3.66 7.24 -3.29
C PRO A 386 4.82 7.67 -4.19
N ALA A 387 5.58 6.72 -4.75
CA ALA A 387 6.68 7.05 -5.63
C ALA A 387 6.19 7.68 -6.94
N PHE A 388 5.09 7.17 -7.51
CA PHE A 388 4.46 7.76 -8.68
C PHE A 388 4.07 9.22 -8.45
N TYR A 389 3.41 9.55 -7.33
CA TYR A 389 3.01 10.93 -7.04
C TYR A 389 4.21 11.88 -6.91
N LYS A 390 5.29 11.42 -6.27
CA LYS A 390 6.54 12.19 -6.16
C LYS A 390 7.16 12.45 -7.54
N ALA A 391 7.21 11.44 -8.40
CA ALA A 391 7.71 11.60 -9.76
C ALA A 391 6.80 12.53 -10.60
N PHE A 392 5.50 12.34 -10.50
CA PHE A 392 4.48 13.11 -11.23
C PHE A 392 4.58 14.60 -10.98
N GLU A 393 4.94 15.05 -9.78
CA GLU A 393 5.11 16.47 -9.47
C GLU A 393 6.17 17.15 -10.35
N THR A 394 7.25 16.43 -10.67
CA THR A 394 8.40 16.93 -11.41
C THR A 394 8.22 16.96 -12.93
N TRP A 395 7.18 16.30 -13.44
CA TRP A 395 6.96 16.14 -14.87
C TRP A 395 6.44 17.41 -15.54
N ASP A 396 6.74 17.54 -16.84
CA ASP A 396 6.14 18.57 -17.70
C ASP A 396 4.60 18.49 -17.70
N ASP A 397 3.93 19.64 -17.83
CA ASP A 397 2.48 19.70 -17.75
C ASP A 397 1.77 18.97 -18.89
N SER A 398 2.33 18.96 -20.11
CA SER A 398 1.78 18.21 -21.22
C SER A 398 2.00 16.70 -21.06
N PHE A 399 3.16 16.31 -20.51
CA PHE A 399 3.40 14.90 -20.19
C PHE A 399 2.43 14.37 -19.12
N LYS A 400 2.15 15.17 -18.10
CA LYS A 400 1.14 14.86 -17.08
C LYS A 400 -0.24 14.56 -17.69
N ASP A 401 -0.65 15.29 -18.73
CA ASP A 401 -1.93 15.05 -19.42
C ASP A 401 -1.96 13.69 -20.09
N TRP A 402 -0.88 13.30 -20.78
CA TRP A 402 -0.77 12.00 -21.42
C TRP A 402 -0.80 10.86 -20.38
N VAL A 403 -0.10 11.04 -19.26
CA VAL A 403 -0.11 10.05 -18.17
C VAL A 403 -1.51 9.90 -17.58
N ILE A 404 -2.21 11.01 -17.32
CA ILE A 404 -3.57 10.98 -16.78
C ILE A 404 -4.51 10.25 -17.73
N GLU A 405 -4.52 10.61 -19.02
CA GLU A 405 -5.36 9.94 -20.00
C GLU A 405 -5.03 8.43 -20.09
N THR A 406 -3.74 8.11 -20.12
CA THR A 406 -3.26 6.71 -20.13
C THR A 406 -3.78 5.94 -18.93
N ILE A 407 -3.74 6.51 -17.73
CA ILE A 407 -4.24 5.86 -16.52
C ILE A 407 -5.77 5.75 -16.55
N SER A 408 -6.46 6.85 -16.85
CA SER A 408 -7.93 6.91 -16.90
C SER A 408 -8.53 5.94 -17.91
N ASN A 409 -7.91 5.76 -19.07
CA ASN A 409 -8.38 4.83 -20.10
C ASN A 409 -8.20 3.34 -19.71
N ASN A 410 -7.52 3.05 -18.60
CA ASN A 410 -7.26 1.69 -18.12
C ASN A 410 -7.84 1.42 -16.72
N ILE A 411 -8.64 2.34 -16.16
CA ILE A 411 -9.38 2.15 -14.91
C ILE A 411 -10.86 2.16 -15.27
N GLU A 412 -11.52 1.02 -15.08
CA GLU A 412 -12.98 0.89 -15.22
C GLU A 412 -13.73 1.35 -13.97
#